data_AF-A0A7Y2TZL9-F1
#
_entry.id   AF-A0A7Y2TZL9-F1
#
_cell.length_a   1.000
_cell.length_b   1.000
_cell.length_c   1.000
_cell.angle_alpha   90.00
_cell.angle_beta   90.00
_cell.angle_gamma   90.00
#
_symmetry.space_group_name_H-M   'P 1'
#
loop_
_entity.id
_entity.type
_entity.pdbx_description
1 polymer ?
#
loop_
_entity_poly.entity_id
_entity_poly.type
_entity_poly.pdbx_seq_one_letter_code
_entity_poly.pdbx_strand_id
1 'polypeptide(L)' 'MFKMFDVQSVFFIPVWRRVALVAACWIWAAFEWWNGGPGWAILFAAIGAYCAHQFFIAFDPPEEDD' A
#
# COMPACT_ATOMS: atom_id res chain seq x y z
N MET A 1 -18.92 -10.70 -7.49
CA MET A 1 -18.38 -9.62 -8.36
C MET A 1 -16.86 -9.74 -8.34
N PHE A 2 -16.20 -10.04 -9.47
CA PHE A 2 -14.73 -10.18 -9.52
C PHE A 2 -14.07 -8.84 -9.15
N LYS A 3 -13.63 -8.72 -7.90
CA LYS A 3 -12.94 -7.53 -7.38
C LYS A 3 -11.46 -7.67 -7.73
N MET A 4 -11.09 -7.44 -9.00
CA MET A 4 -9.72 -7.61 -9.50
C MET A 4 -8.71 -6.60 -8.89
N PHE A 5 -9.20 -5.51 -8.31
CA PHE A 5 -8.41 -4.53 -7.56
C PHE A 5 -8.64 -4.66 -6.05
N ASP A 6 -8.70 -5.89 -5.56
CA ASP A 6 -8.71 -6.12 -4.11
C ASP A 6 -7.28 -6.21 -3.59
N VAL A 7 -6.74 -5.05 -3.19
CA VAL A 7 -5.45 -4.99 -2.49
C VAL A 7 -5.58 -5.63 -1.10
N GLN A 8 -6.81 -5.85 -0.60
CA GLN A 8 -7.12 -6.40 0.72
C GLN A 8 -7.41 -7.90 0.63
N SER A 9 -6.53 -8.63 -0.04
CA SER A 9 -6.58 -10.11 0.00
C SER A 9 -6.23 -10.64 1.40
N VAL A 10 -6.65 -11.87 1.72
CA VAL A 10 -6.35 -12.62 2.96
C VAL A 10 -4.85 -12.55 3.33
N PHE A 11 -3.97 -12.36 2.34
CA PHE A 11 -2.54 -12.17 2.51
C PHE A 11 -2.16 -10.93 3.34
N PHE A 12 -2.97 -9.86 3.32
CA PHE A 12 -2.76 -8.60 4.04
C PHE A 12 -3.50 -8.52 5.38
N ILE A 13 -4.18 -9.58 5.82
CA ILE A 13 -4.81 -9.66 7.16
C ILE A 13 -3.85 -9.19 8.27
N PRO A 14 -2.59 -9.67 8.36
CA PRO A 14 -1.74 -9.27 9.45
C PRO A 14 -1.15 -7.86 9.19
N VAL A 15 -1.39 -6.95 10.14
CA VAL A 15 -1.11 -5.51 10.04
C VAL A 15 0.35 -5.20 9.69
N TRP A 16 1.31 -6.01 10.18
CA TRP A 16 2.74 -5.86 9.87
C TRP A 16 3.06 -5.91 8.36
N ARG A 17 2.33 -6.68 7.55
CA ARG A 17 2.54 -6.75 6.09
C ARG A 17 2.09 -5.47 5.40
N ARG A 18 0.99 -4.88 5.88
CA ARG A 18 0.49 -3.59 5.39
C ARG A 18 1.49 -2.48 5.68
N VAL A 19 1.99 -2.43 6.92
CA VAL A 19 3.01 -1.47 7.36
C VAL A 19 4.31 -1.67 6.54
N ALA A 20 4.78 -2.91 6.37
CA ALA A 20 5.99 -3.20 5.63
C ALA A 20 5.91 -2.77 4.16
N LEU A 21 4.77 -2.99 3.50
CA LEU A 21 4.56 -2.58 2.11
C LEU A 21 4.57 -1.05 1.97
N VAL A 22 3.80 -0.36 2.82
CA VAL A 22 3.74 1.11 2.82
C VAL A 22 5.12 1.70 3.11
N ALA A 23 5.81 1.18 4.13
CA ALA A 23 7.17 1.62 4.48
C ALA A 23 8.15 1.39 3.31
N ALA A 24 8.09 0.25 2.64
CA ALA A 24 8.94 -0.04 1.50
C ALA A 24 8.72 0.97 0.35
N CYS A 25 7.46 1.29 0.02
CA CYS A 25 7.16 2.30 -1.01
C CYS A 25 7.67 3.70 -0.63
N TRP A 26 7.51 4.10 0.64
CA TRP A 26 7.98 5.40 1.12
C TRP A 26 9.51 5.50 1.19
N ILE A 27 10.19 4.42 1.60
CA ILE A 27 11.66 4.33 1.60
C ILE A 27 12.17 4.44 0.16
N TRP A 28 11.54 3.73 -0.78
CA TRP A 28 11.93 3.77 -2.20
C TRP A 28 11.71 5.17 -2.81
N ALA A 29 10.57 5.80 -2.49
CA ALA A 29 10.29 7.17 -2.93
C ALA A 29 11.35 8.16 -2.42
N ALA A 30 11.75 8.07 -1.15
CA ALA A 30 12.79 8.92 -0.57
C ALA A 30 14.17 8.64 -1.21
N PHE A 31 14.48 7.38 -1.49
CA PHE A 31 15.70 6.99 -2.17
C PHE A 31 15.79 7.58 -3.59
N GLU A 32 14.72 7.50 -4.38
CA GLU A 32 14.72 8.10 -5.72
C GLU A 32 14.70 9.62 -5.72
N TRP A 33 14.12 10.22 -4.68
CA TRP A 33 14.22 11.65 -4.49
C TRP A 33 15.69 12.08 -4.35
N TRP A 34 16.50 11.32 -3.60
CA TRP A 34 17.94 11.60 -3.45
C TRP A 34 18.78 11.27 -4.69
N ASN A 35 18.39 10.27 -5.49
CA ASN A 35 19.07 9.94 -6.74
C ASN A 35 18.71 10.85 -7.92
N GLY A 36 17.85 11.85 -7.71
CA GLY A 36 17.47 12.81 -8.75
C GLY A 36 16.38 12.29 -9.70
N GLY A 37 15.57 11.32 -9.28
CA GLY A 37 14.45 10.77 -10.03
C GLY A 37 13.08 11.23 -9.50
N PRO A 38 12.73 12.53 -9.57
CA PRO A 38 11.52 13.08 -8.94
C PRO A 38 10.22 12.46 -9.50
N GLY A 39 10.19 12.10 -10.79
CA GLY A 39 9.01 11.45 -11.39
C GLY A 39 8.70 10.09 -10.74
N TRP A 40 9.73 9.26 -10.57
CA TRP A 40 9.59 7.96 -9.91
C TRP A 40 9.32 8.11 -8.41
N ALA A 41 9.98 9.06 -7.75
CA ALA A 41 9.74 9.36 -6.34
C ALA A 41 8.26 9.70 -6.07
N ILE A 42 7.67 10.59 -6.87
CA ILE A 42 6.26 10.98 -6.75
C ILE A 42 5.33 9.81 -7.03
N LEU A 43 5.63 8.98 -8.04
CA LEU A 43 4.83 7.81 -8.37
C LEU A 43 4.79 6.82 -7.20
N PHE A 44 5.94 6.45 -6.63
CA PHE A 44 6.02 5.54 -5.49
C PHE A 44 5.42 6.14 -4.22
N ALA A 45 5.59 7.44 -4.00
CA ALA A 45 4.94 8.14 -2.88
C ALA A 45 3.41 8.11 -3.01
N ALA A 46 2.86 8.36 -4.20
CA ALA A 46 1.43 8.31 -4.46
C ALA A 46 0.85 6.89 -4.28
N ILE A 47 1.55 5.87 -4.78
CA ILE A 47 1.17 4.46 -4.58
C ILE A 47 1.24 4.11 -3.09
N GLY A 48 2.31 4.48 -2.38
CA GLY A 48 2.47 4.23 -0.95
C GLY A 48 1.38 4.89 -0.11
N ALA A 49 1.01 6.13 -0.44
CA ALA A 49 -0.11 6.84 0.18
C ALA A 49 -1.46 6.18 -0.11
N TYR A 50 -1.70 5.73 -1.36
CA TYR A 50 -2.91 5.00 -1.72
C TYR A 50 -3.02 3.67 -0.96
N CYS A 51 -1.94 2.89 -0.89
CA CYS A 51 -1.89 1.66 -0.10
C CYS A 51 -2.12 1.95 1.39
N ALA A 52 -1.55 3.01 1.94
CA ALA A 52 -1.80 3.41 3.33
C ALA A 52 -3.28 3.76 3.55
N HIS A 53 -3.88 4.54 2.66
CA HIS A 53 -5.31 4.87 2.74
C HIS A 53 -6.17 3.61 2.67
N GLN A 54 -5.91 2.70 1.73
CA GLN A 54 -6.65 1.44 1.63
C GLN A 54 -6.49 0.59 2.89
N PHE A 55 -5.27 0.39 3.39
CA PHE A 55 -4.99 -0.52 4.50
C PHE A 55 -5.34 0.00 5.89
N PHE A 56 -5.40 1.32 6.10
CA PHE A 56 -5.63 1.93 7.41
C PHE A 56 -6.94 2.73 7.52
N ILE A 57 -7.43 3.33 6.42
CA ILE A 57 -8.62 4.19 6.44
C ILE A 57 -9.84 3.47 5.86
N ALA A 58 -9.68 2.83 4.70
CA ALA A 58 -10.74 2.12 4.00
C ALA A 58 -10.70 0.61 4.23
N PHE A 59 -10.03 0.14 5.29
CA PHE A 59 -9.92 -1.29 5.58
C PHE A 59 -11.25 -1.82 6.05
N ASP A 60 -11.88 -2.61 5.17
CA ASP A 60 -13.09 -3.36 5.46
C ASP A 60 -12.70 -4.84 5.49
N PRO A 61 -12.52 -5.46 6.68
CA PRO A 61 -12.19 -6.87 6.76
C PRO A 61 -13.33 -7.67 6.10
N PRO A 62 -13.03 -8.67 5.25
CA PRO A 62 -14.08 -9.56 4.76
C PRO A 62 -14.79 -10.16 5.98
N GLU A 63 -16.11 -9.99 6.06
CA GLU A 63 -16.95 -10.67 7.03
C GLU A 63 -16.65 -12.17 6.90
N GLU A 64 -16.22 -12.79 7.99
CA GLU A 64 -16.18 -14.25 8.08
C GLU A 64 -17.64 -14.70 7.96
N ASP A 65 -18.04 -15.16 6.77
CA ASP A 65 -19.28 -15.92 6.60
C ASP A 65 -19.12 -17.22 7.42
N ASP A 66 -19.66 -17.22 8.64
CA ASP A 66 -19.85 -18.40 9.52
C ASP A 66 -20.69 -19.50 8.83
#